data_AF-A0A1B1YSF2-F1
#
_entry.id   AF-A0A1B1YSF2-F1
#
_cell.length_a   1.000
_cell.length_b   1.000
_cell.length_c   1.000
_cell.angle_alpha   90.00
_cell.angle_beta   90.00
_cell.angle_gamma   90.00
#
_symmetry.space_group_name_H-M   'P 1'
#
loop_
_entity.id
_entity.type
_entity.pdbx_description
1 polymer ?
#
loop_
_entity_poly.entity_id
_entity_poly.type
_entity_poly.pdbx_seq_one_letter_code
_entity_poly.pdbx_strand_id
1 'polypeptide(L)'
;MEFSVWHVVIGFFFSNGMPHFIAGAAGKRFRSPLGANSTARVNLVWGLINFALGTALVLWQSPTPDWQSFLLAYWLVVAMFGFGMSHFKGDDF
;
A
#
# COMPACT_ATOMS: atom_id res chain seq x y z
N MET A 1 22.73 -8.37 9.60
CA MET A 1 21.89 -7.16 9.47
C MET A 1 21.48 -6.73 10.86
N GLU A 2 21.66 -5.46 11.20
CA GLU A 2 21.08 -4.91 12.43
C GLU A 2 19.65 -4.47 12.17
N PHE A 3 18.73 -4.95 12.99
CA PHE A 3 17.36 -4.49 13.00
C PHE A 3 17.29 -3.09 13.61
N SER A 4 16.45 -2.23 13.03
CA SER A 4 16.27 -0.85 13.48
C SER A 4 14.80 -0.44 13.45
N VAL A 5 14.45 0.62 14.18
CA VAL A 5 13.08 1.17 14.18
C VAL A 5 12.56 1.50 12.78
N TRP A 6 13.44 1.87 11.85
CA TRP A 6 13.07 2.16 10.46
C TRP A 6 12.54 0.93 9.72
N HIS A 7 13.01 -0.27 10.04
CA HIS A 7 12.45 -1.51 9.50
C HIS A 7 10.98 -1.68 9.92
N VAL A 8 10.66 -1.33 11.17
CA VAL A 8 9.28 -1.35 11.68
C VAL A 8 8.43 -0.31 10.98
N VAL A 9 8.94 0.92 10.81
CA VAL A 9 8.20 2.01 10.17
C VAL A 9 7.94 1.71 8.69
N ILE A 10 8.92 1.15 7.97
CA ILE A 10 8.74 0.68 6.59
C ILE A 10 7.66 -0.40 6.53
N GLY A 11 7.76 -1.41 7.41
CA GLY A 11 6.75 -2.47 7.51
C GLY A 11 5.36 -1.90 7.82
N PHE A 12 5.26 -0.95 8.74
CA PHE A 12 4.00 -0.26 9.07
C PHE A 12 3.38 0.38 7.85
N PHE A 13 4.14 1.15 7.05
CA PHE A 13 3.58 1.82 5.87
C PHE A 13 3.11 0.80 4.82
N PHE A 14 3.91 -0.21 4.47
CA PHE A 14 3.47 -1.21 3.50
C PHE A 14 2.28 -2.04 4.00
N SER A 15 2.28 -2.46 5.26
CA SER A 15 1.18 -3.23 5.85
C SER A 15 -0.08 -2.40 6.07
N ASN A 16 0.04 -1.12 6.41
CA ASN A 16 -1.11 -0.21 6.51
C ASN A 16 -1.69 0.08 5.13
N GLY A 17 -0.84 0.31 4.13
CA GLY A 17 -1.29 0.62 2.77
C GLY A 17 -2.16 -0.48 2.15
N MET A 18 -1.82 -1.76 2.40
CA MET A 18 -2.48 -2.91 1.77
C MET A 18 -4.00 -2.99 1.98
N PRO A 19 -4.56 -3.04 3.21
CA PRO A 19 -6.01 -3.13 3.41
C PRO A 19 -6.76 -1.93 2.83
N HIS A 20 -6.19 -0.72 2.93
CA HIS A 20 -6.77 0.49 2.38
C HIS A 20 -6.79 0.48 0.84
N PHE A 21 -5.68 0.06 0.23
CA PHE A 21 -5.55 -0.06 -1.21
C PHE A 21 -6.53 -1.09 -1.78
N ILE A 22 -6.57 -2.30 -1.21
CA ILE A 22 -7.44 -3.39 -1.68
C ILE A 22 -8.92 -3.02 -1.52
N ALA A 23 -9.33 -2.50 -0.36
CA ALA A 23 -10.72 -2.07 -0.15
C ALA A 23 -11.10 -0.91 -1.09
N GLY A 24 -10.19 0.05 -1.27
CA GLY A 24 -10.40 1.17 -2.20
C GLY A 24 -10.52 0.72 -3.66
N ALA A 25 -9.64 -0.20 -4.10
CA ALA A 25 -9.66 -0.78 -5.45
C ALA A 25 -10.92 -1.63 -5.70
N ALA A 26 -11.42 -2.31 -4.67
CA ALA A 26 -12.68 -3.05 -4.70
C ALA A 26 -13.93 -2.14 -4.74
N GLY A 27 -13.77 -0.82 -4.58
CA GLY A 27 -14.91 0.09 -4.47
C GLY A 27 -15.63 0.03 -3.12
N LYS A 28 -15.02 -0.59 -2.10
CA LYS A 28 -15.62 -0.77 -0.77
C LYS A 28 -15.17 0.35 0.18
N ARG A 29 -16.00 0.59 1.20
CA ARG A 29 -15.64 1.49 2.31
C ARG A 29 -14.75 0.73 3.30
N PHE A 30 -13.81 1.43 3.89
CA PHE A 30 -12.95 0.91 4.94
C PHE A 30 -12.62 2.03 5.93
N ARG A 31 -12.50 1.70 7.21
CA ARG A 31 -12.21 2.68 8.26
C ARG A 31 -10.78 3.20 8.06
N SER A 32 -10.59 4.51 8.12
CA SER A 32 -9.27 5.14 8.05
C SER A 32 -9.06 6.15 9.18
N PRO A 33 -7.84 6.67 9.38
CA PRO A 33 -7.60 7.76 10.33
C PRO A 33 -8.46 9.01 10.06
N LEU A 34 -8.93 9.18 8.82
CA LEU A 34 -9.80 10.29 8.40
C LEU A 34 -11.29 10.08 8.74
N GLY A 35 -11.66 8.92 9.30
CA GLY A 35 -13.01 8.68 9.80
C GLY A 35 -13.47 7.23 9.70
N ALA A 36 -14.55 6.91 10.43
CA ALA A 36 -15.11 5.57 10.52
C ALA A 36 -15.68 5.04 9.19
N ASN A 37 -16.13 5.94 8.29
CA ASN A 37 -16.80 5.62 7.03
C ASN A 37 -16.10 6.25 5.82
N SER A 38 -14.78 6.13 5.73
CA SER A 38 -14.04 6.66 4.58
C SER A 38 -14.47 5.99 3.27
N THR A 39 -14.60 6.80 2.22
CA THR A 39 -15.02 6.33 0.89
C THR A 39 -13.97 5.44 0.26
N ALA A 40 -14.35 4.67 -0.76
CA ALA A 40 -13.42 3.85 -1.53
C ALA A 40 -12.26 4.67 -2.12
N ARG A 41 -12.56 5.87 -2.65
CA ARG A 41 -11.54 6.79 -3.19
C ARG A 41 -10.56 7.23 -2.11
N VAL A 42 -11.05 7.58 -0.92
CA VAL A 42 -10.18 7.97 0.20
C VAL A 42 -9.27 6.82 0.61
N ASN A 43 -9.81 5.60 0.70
CA ASN A 43 -9.01 4.42 1.03
C ASN A 43 -7.96 4.10 -0.04
N LEU A 44 -8.32 4.20 -1.32
CA LEU A 44 -7.38 3.99 -2.42
C LEU A 44 -6.21 4.99 -2.34
N VAL A 45 -6.52 6.29 -2.20
CA VAL A 45 -5.51 7.35 -2.09
C VAL A 45 -4.65 7.15 -0.83
N TRP A 46 -5.27 6.82 0.30
CA TRP A 46 -4.54 6.57 1.55
C TRP A 46 -3.61 5.36 1.45
N GLY A 47 -4.05 4.27 0.81
CA GLY A 47 -3.23 3.10 0.52
C GLY A 47 -2.00 3.46 -0.33
N LEU A 48 -2.20 4.24 -1.40
CA LEU A 48 -1.13 4.71 -2.27
C LEU A 48 -0.13 5.63 -1.54
N ILE A 49 -0.61 6.54 -0.69
CA ILE A 49 0.26 7.40 0.14
C ILE A 49 1.16 6.53 1.03
N ASN A 50 0.60 5.52 1.68
CA ASN A 50 1.37 4.60 2.52
C ASN A 50 2.44 3.86 1.72
N PHE A 51 2.11 3.31 0.54
CA PHE A 51 3.09 2.65 -0.32
C PHE A 51 4.20 3.60 -0.80
N ALA A 52 3.87 4.85 -1.12
CA ALA A 52 4.84 5.86 -1.49
C ALA A 52 5.79 6.20 -0.33
N LEU A 53 5.27 6.34 0.90
CA LEU A 53 6.08 6.58 2.09
C LEU A 53 7.00 5.39 2.43
N GLY A 54 6.48 4.16 2.34
CA GLY A 54 7.29 2.94 2.48
C GLY A 54 8.41 2.86 1.43
N THR A 55 8.09 3.16 0.17
CA THR A 55 9.06 3.22 -0.94
C THR A 55 10.16 4.26 -0.68
N ALA A 56 9.78 5.47 -0.29
CA ALA A 56 10.72 6.54 0.02
C ALA A 56 11.66 6.18 1.18
N LEU A 57 11.15 5.52 2.22
CA LEU A 57 11.96 5.07 3.35
C LEU A 57 12.93 3.95 2.97
N VAL A 58 12.53 3.01 2.10
CA VAL A 58 13.44 1.99 1.56
C VAL A 58 14.55 2.64 0.75
N LEU A 59 14.22 3.58 -0.14
CA LEU A 59 15.22 4.29 -0.94
C LEU A 59 16.16 5.14 -0.06
N TRP A 60 15.65 5.72 1.02
CA TRP A 60 16.47 6.49 1.94
C TRP A 60 17.43 5.61 2.76
N GLN A 61 16.96 4.46 3.26
CA GLN A 61 17.78 3.54 4.07
C GLN A 61 18.73 2.69 3.22
N SER A 62 18.29 2.30 2.02
CA SER A 62 18.98 1.33 1.17
C SER A 62 18.83 1.67 -0.32
N PRO A 63 19.46 2.74 -0.84
CA PRO A 63 19.35 3.17 -2.24
C PRO A 63 20.09 2.27 -3.24
N THR A 64 20.26 0.98 -2.95
CA THR A 64 21.01 0.07 -3.83
C THR A 64 20.17 -0.37 -5.05
N PRO A 65 20.80 -0.74 -6.18
CA PRO A 65 20.06 -1.21 -7.36
C PRO A 65 19.17 -2.42 -7.11
N ASP A 66 19.56 -3.30 -6.18
CA ASP A 66 18.78 -4.48 -5.80
C ASP A 66 17.45 -4.08 -5.14
N TRP A 67 17.50 -3.18 -4.16
CA TRP A 67 16.29 -2.63 -3.52
C TRP A 67 15.43 -1.81 -4.48
N GLN A 68 16.03 -1.10 -5.43
CA GLN A 68 15.29 -0.40 -6.49
C GLN A 68 14.55 -1.40 -7.39
N SER A 69 15.20 -2.50 -7.77
CA SER A 69 14.61 -3.58 -8.57
C SER A 69 13.47 -4.27 -7.82
N PHE A 70 13.66 -4.52 -6.52
CA PHE A 70 12.59 -5.01 -5.64
C PHE A 70 11.39 -4.05 -5.60
N LEU A 71 11.62 -2.75 -5.43
CA LEU A 71 10.54 -1.75 -5.41
C LEU A 71 9.81 -1.64 -6.76
N LEU A 72 10.52 -1.77 -7.89
CA LEU A 72 9.90 -1.82 -9.21
C LEU A 72 8.98 -3.05 -9.35
N ALA A 73 9.46 -4.23 -8.94
CA ALA A 73 8.65 -5.44 -8.93
C ALA A 73 7.46 -5.32 -7.97
N TYR A 74 7.65 -4.71 -6.80
CA TYR A 74 6.59 -4.45 -5.84
C TYR A 74 5.49 -3.55 -6.44
N TRP A 75 5.85 -2.45 -7.08
CA TRP A 75 4.87 -1.55 -7.71
C TRP A 75 4.15 -2.20 -8.90
N LEU A 76 4.83 -3.08 -9.65
CA LEU A 76 4.18 -3.91 -10.66
C LEU A 76 3.10 -4.80 -10.03
N VAL A 77 3.41 -5.46 -8.92
CA VAL A 77 2.45 -6.31 -8.19
C VAL A 77 1.30 -5.48 -7.60
N VAL A 78 1.58 -4.29 -7.04
CA VAL A 78 0.53 -3.35 -6.58
C VAL A 78 -0.40 -2.97 -7.73
N ALA A 79 0.15 -2.68 -8.92
CA ALA A 79 -0.66 -2.40 -10.10
C ALA A 79 -1.51 -3.62 -10.50
N MET A 80 -0.94 -4.84 -10.50
CA MET A 80 -1.69 -6.07 -10.76
C MET A 80 -2.87 -6.25 -9.80
N PHE A 81 -2.67 -6.02 -8.50
CA PHE A 81 -3.77 -6.03 -7.54
C PHE A 81 -4.79 -4.93 -7.83
N GLY A 82 -4.35 -3.69 -8.07
CA GLY A 82 -5.25 -2.56 -8.36
C GLY A 82 -6.15 -2.80 -9.56
N PHE A 83 -5.60 -3.28 -10.67
CA PHE A 83 -6.35 -3.59 -11.89
C PHE A 83 -7.15 -4.90 -11.75
N GLY A 84 -6.56 -5.93 -11.14
CA GLY A 84 -7.20 -7.23 -10.94
C GLY A 84 -8.40 -7.19 -9.99
N MET A 85 -8.39 -6.30 -8.99
CA MET A 85 -9.52 -6.12 -8.08
C MET A 85 -10.81 -5.68 -8.77
N SER A 86 -10.73 -5.12 -9.99
CA SER A 86 -11.93 -4.82 -10.79
C SER A 86 -12.74 -6.06 -11.17
N HIS A 87 -12.11 -7.24 -11.21
CA HIS A 87 -12.76 -8.53 -11.46
C HIS A 87 -13.52 -9.07 -10.24
N PHE A 88 -13.14 -8.63 -9.03
CA PHE A 88 -13.73 -9.07 -7.76
C PHE A 88 -14.75 -8.06 -7.20
N LYS A 89 -15.29 -7.19 -8.06
CA LYS A 89 -16.41 -6.29 -7.73
C LYS A 89 -17.70 -7.10 -7.61
N GLY A 90 -17.83 -7.86 -6.54
CA GLY A 90 -19.07 -8.50 -6.11
C GLY A 90 -19.79 -7.68 -5.04
N ASP A 91 -21.12 -7.80 -5.01
CA ASP A 91 -21.95 -7.21 -3.95
C ASP A 91 -21.81 -7.96 -2.62
N ASP A 92 -21.11 -9.10 -2.60
CA ASP A 92 -20.87 -9.97 -1.46
C ASP A 92 -19.83 -9.39 -0.48
N PHE A 93 -20.12 -8.23 0.11
CA PHE A 93 -19.50 -7.73 1.36
C PHE A 93 -20.45 -6.75 2.04
#